data_AF-A0A956ZAD2-F1
#
_entry.id   AF-A0A956ZAD2-F1
#
_cell.length_a   1.000
_cell.length_b   1.000
_cell.length_c   1.000
_cell.angle_alpha   90.00
_cell.angle_beta   90.00
_cell.angle_gamma   90.00
#
_symmetry.space_group_name_H-M   'P 1'
#
loop_
_entity.id
_entity.type
_entity.pdbx_description
1 polymer ?
#
loop_
_entity_poly.entity_id
_entity_poly.type
_entity_poly.pdbx_seq_one_letter_code
_entity_poly.pdbx_strand_id
1 'polypeptide(L)' 'MQEVIKKILQKNDTKIVFCVLDGLGGLTKDGKTELETASTPNLDALAGAGATGLHMPVAVGIT' A
#
# COMPACT_ATOMS: atom_id res chain seq x y z
N MET A 1 26.23 1.90 2.25
CA MET A 1 24.82 2.26 2.02
C MET A 1 24.64 3.71 1.57
N GLN A 2 25.08 4.71 2.36
CA GLN A 2 24.94 6.13 1.99
C GLN A 2 25.56 6.49 0.63
N GLU A 3 26.76 5.99 0.32
CA GLU A 3 27.43 6.22 -0.97
C GLU A 3 26.69 5.60 -2.17
N VAL A 4 25.96 4.51 -1.97
CA VAL A 4 25.12 3.91 -3.02
C VAL A 4 23.86 4.74 -3.21
N ILE A 5 23.18 5.10 -2.11
CA ILE A 5 21.96 5.93 -2.14
C ILE A 5 22.23 7.24 -2.88
N LYS A 6 23.31 7.96 -2.54
CA LYS A 6 23.65 9.23 -3.19
C LYS A 6 23.76 9.13 -4.71
N LYS A 7 24.29 8.02 -5.24
CA LYS A 7 24.49 7.82 -6.68
C LYS A 7 23.20 7.56 -7.45
N ILE A 8 22.15 7.07 -6.77
CA ILE A 8 20.85 6.76 -7.38
C ILE A 8 19.78 7.81 -7.07
N LEU A 9 20.12 8.85 -6.29
CA LEU A 9 19.18 9.93 -5.96
C LEU A 9 18.75 10.67 -7.23
N GLN A 10 17.45 10.69 -7.48
CA GLN A 10 16.82 11.53 -8.48
C GLN A 10 16.10 12.68 -7.76
N LYS A 11 16.37 13.93 -8.16
CA LYS A 11 15.68 15.09 -7.60
C LYS A 11 14.25 15.15 -8.16
N ASN A 12 13.28 15.45 -7.30
CA ASN A 12 11.92 15.78 -7.67
C ASN A 12 11.46 17.04 -6.93
N ASP A 13 10.37 17.64 -7.39
CA ASP A 13 9.70 18.79 -6.81
C ASP A 13 8.38 18.41 -6.10
N THR A 14 8.15 17.11 -5.90
CA THR A 14 6.95 16.57 -5.26
C THR A 14 7.23 16.06 -3.84
N LYS A 15 6.19 15.67 -3.12
CA LYS A 15 6.28 15.09 -1.77
C LYS A 15 5.79 13.65 -1.81
N ILE A 16 6.45 12.78 -1.04
CA ILE A 16 6.03 11.40 -0.83
C ILE A 16 5.17 11.35 0.44
N VAL A 17 3.98 10.76 0.33
CA VAL A 17 3.12 10.44 1.47
C VAL A 17 3.11 8.93 1.65
N PHE A 18 3.51 8.46 2.83
CA PHE A 18 3.42 7.07 3.21
C PHE A 18 2.33 6.91 4.27
N CYS A 19 1.22 6.28 3.91
CA CYS A 19 0.05 6.08 4.76
C CYS A 19 -0.07 4.60 5.11
N VAL A 20 -0.14 4.30 6.41
CA VAL A 20 -0.34 2.94 6.93
C VAL A 20 -1.72 2.88 7.56
N LEU A 21 -2.54 1.96 7.06
CA LEU A 21 -3.81 1.61 7.70
C LEU A 21 -3.55 0.36 8.56
N ASP A 22 -3.56 0.55 9.88
CA ASP A 22 -3.29 -0.53 10.82
C ASP A 22 -4.39 -1.60 10.76
N GLY A 23 -3.99 -2.87 10.79
CA GLY A 23 -4.92 -4.00 10.75
C GLY A 23 -5.83 -4.07 9.52
N LEU A 24 -5.44 -3.51 8.37
CA LEU A 24 -6.29 -3.45 7.16
C LEU A 24 -6.64 -4.83 6.58
N GLY A 25 -5.80 -5.84 6.82
CA GLY A 25 -6.02 -7.19 6.34
C GLY A 25 -7.32 -7.77 6.89
N GLY A 26 -8.14 -8.35 6.01
CA GLY A 26 -9.45 -8.90 6.35
C GLY A 26 -9.61 -10.36 5.90
N LEU A 27 -10.56 -11.06 6.50
CA LEU A 27 -10.97 -12.39 6.05
C LEU A 27 -12.28 -12.29 5.29
N THR A 28 -12.45 -13.13 4.27
CA THR A 28 -13.68 -13.12 3.50
C THR A 28 -14.85 -13.66 4.32
N LYS A 29 -15.93 -12.90 4.41
CA LYS A 29 -17.25 -13.33 4.88
C LYS A 29 -18.25 -13.09 3.75
N ASP A 30 -19.04 -14.10 3.42
CA ASP A 30 -20.03 -14.02 2.33
C ASP A 30 -19.44 -13.59 0.97
N GLY A 31 -18.17 -13.95 0.72
CA GLY A 31 -17.46 -13.67 -0.53
C GLY A 31 -16.74 -12.33 -0.61
N LYS A 32 -16.72 -11.53 0.47
CA LYS A 32 -16.01 -10.25 0.54
C LYS A 32 -15.27 -10.08 1.86
N THR A 33 -14.17 -9.34 1.85
CA THR A 33 -13.49 -8.81 3.03
C THR A 33 -14.22 -7.58 3.58
N GLU A 34 -13.83 -7.13 4.77
CA GLU A 34 -14.31 -5.88 5.38
C GLU A 34 -14.01 -4.67 4.50
N LEU A 35 -12.80 -4.62 3.89
CA LEU A 35 -12.40 -3.53 2.99
C LEU A 35 -13.25 -3.50 1.72
N GLU A 36 -13.51 -4.66 1.11
CA GLU A 36 -14.35 -4.76 -0.10
C GLU A 36 -15.84 -4.48 0.17
N THR A 37 -16.27 -4.57 1.42
CA THR A 37 -17.64 -4.25 1.83
C THR A 37 -17.81 -2.76 2.13
N ALA A 38 -16.73 -2.09 2.58
CA ALA A 38 -16.74 -0.67 2.89
C ALA A 38 -16.92 0.20 1.64
N SER A 39 -17.55 1.37 1.80
CA SER A 39 -17.58 2.39 0.75
C SER A 39 -16.27 3.17 0.76
N THR A 40 -15.37 2.88 -0.19
CA THR A 40 -14.01 3.44 -0.24
C THR A 40 -13.71 4.22 -1.54
N PRO A 41 -14.57 5.17 -1.98
CA PRO A 41 -14.45 5.78 -3.31
C PRO A 41 -13.11 6.48 -3.59
N ASN A 42 -12.47 7.03 -2.55
CA ASN A 42 -11.16 7.66 -2.68
C ASN A 42 -10.04 6.63 -2.87
N LEU A 43 -10.09 5.50 -2.14
CA LEU A 43 -9.10 4.44 -2.27
C LEU A 43 -9.28 3.70 -3.61
N ASP A 44 -10.53 3.51 -4.04
CA ASP A 44 -10.87 2.91 -5.33
C ASP A 44 -10.35 3.77 -6.49
N ALA A 45 -10.54 5.10 -6.41
CA ALA A 45 -10.00 6.03 -7.40
C ALA A 45 -8.47 6.02 -7.45
N LEU A 46 -7.80 5.97 -6.28
CA LEU A 46 -6.34 5.85 -6.21
C LEU A 46 -5.84 4.52 -6.79
N ALA A 47 -6.55 3.41 -6.54
CA ALA A 47 -6.23 2.11 -7.10
C ALA A 47 -6.39 2.09 -8.63
N GLY A 48 -7.43 2.75 -9.16
CA GLY A 48 -7.69 2.84 -10.61
C GLY A 48 -6.72 3.76 -11.36
N ALA A 49 -6.24 4.84 -10.73
CA ALA A 49 -5.28 5.77 -11.33
C ALA A 49 -3.81 5.37 -11.09
N GLY A 50 -3.54 4.53 -10.09
CA GLY A 50 -2.21 4.15 -9.63
C GLY A 50 -1.83 2.72 -9.97
N ALA A 51 -0.92 2.17 -9.16
CA ALA A 51 -0.51 0.76 -9.22
C ALA A 51 -0.83 0.08 -7.89
N THR A 52 -1.32 -1.15 -7.96
CA THR A 52 -1.67 -1.97 -6.78
C THR A 52 -0.76 -3.20 -6.70
N GLY A 53 -0.72 -3.81 -5.52
CA GLY A 53 0.07 -5.02 -5.26
C GLY A 53 -0.14 -5.54 -3.85
N LEU A 54 0.55 -6.62 -3.51
CA LEU A 54 0.55 -7.21 -2.18
C LEU A 54 1.86 -6.90 -1.47
N HIS A 55 1.77 -6.38 -0.25
CA HIS A 55 2.92 -6.18 0.62
C HIS A 55 3.11 -7.42 1.50
N MET A 56 4.31 -8.01 1.51
CA MET A 56 4.72 -9.04 2.48
C MET A 56 5.55 -8.34 3.57
N PRO A 57 4.99 -8.09 4.78
CA PRO A 57 5.67 -7.28 5.80
C PRO A 57 6.99 -7.89 6.27
N VAL A 58 7.00 -9.21 6.53
CA VAL A 58 8.18 -9.95 6.99
C VAL A 58 8.36 -11.23 6.18
N ALA A 59 7.43 -12.17 6.29
CA ALA A 59 7.40 -13.43 5.55
C ALA A 59 5.97 -13.97 5.45
N VAL A 60 5.78 -15.04 4.69
CA VAL A 60 4.47 -15.72 4.59
C VAL A 60 4.02 -16.19 5.98
N GLY A 61 2.83 -15.77 6.40
CA GLY A 61 2.26 -16.13 7.69
C GLY A 61 2.88 -15.43 8.90
N ILE A 62 3.78 -14.46 8.70
CA ILE A 62 4.35 -13.63 9.77
C ILE A 62 3.80 -12.21 9.61
N THR A 63 3.05 -11.78 10.62
CA THR A 63 2.56 -10.41 10.76
C THR A 63 3.23 -9.68 11.92
#